data_AF-A0A1E3QXC8-F1
#
_entry.id   AF-A0A1E3QXC8-F1
#
_cell.length_a   1.000
_cell.length_b   1.000
_cell.length_c   1.000
_cell.angle_alpha   90.00
_cell.angle_beta   90.00
_cell.angle_gamma   90.00
#
_symmetry.space_group_name_H-M   'P 1'
#
loop_
_entity.id
_entity.type
_entity.pdbx_description
1 polymer ?
#
loop_
_entity_poly.entity_id
_entity_poly.type
_entity_poly.pdbx_seq_one_letter_code
_entity_poly.pdbx_strand_id
1 'polypeptide(L)'
;MGRYSVKRYKTKRRTRDLDSIFYEDLASAERRDELLNKQPLDETKPGLGQHYCIECAKYFENKVAIKTHLKGGIHKRRVKDLNARPYTPLESLAASGTNMELFAQSVEKYKMLDAQRKIDMAKEAELVKQQEEAEEAAKKELEAVEAAEIASARAAKKAVNAPAEEVDEDDNLEDAKMDDEVVMA
;
A
#
# COMPACT_ATOMS: atom_id res chain seq x y z
N MET A 1 31.10 34.32 -5.02
CA MET A 1 29.94 33.39 -5.08
C MET A 1 28.72 34.13 -5.61
N GLY A 2 27.90 33.50 -6.45
CA GLY A 2 26.69 34.12 -6.99
C GLY A 2 25.53 34.23 -5.99
N ARG A 3 24.55 35.09 -6.29
CA ARG A 3 23.35 35.31 -5.45
C ARG A 3 22.58 34.00 -5.16
N TYR A 4 22.53 33.08 -6.13
CA TYR A 4 21.77 31.83 -6.01
C TYR A 4 22.32 30.90 -4.92
N SER A 5 23.64 30.68 -4.87
CA SER A 5 24.24 29.78 -3.87
C SER A 5 24.06 30.33 -2.45
N VAL A 6 24.32 31.64 -2.29
CA VAL A 6 24.18 32.34 -1.00
C VAL A 6 22.72 32.37 -0.53
N LYS A 7 21.73 32.42 -1.43
CA LYS A 7 20.31 32.39 -1.04
C LYS A 7 19.82 30.98 -0.73
N ARG A 8 20.30 29.96 -1.45
CA ARG A 8 19.79 28.58 -1.38
C ARG A 8 20.43 27.77 -0.25
N TYR A 9 21.75 27.85 -0.07
CA TYR A 9 22.51 26.97 0.83
C TYR A 9 22.81 27.60 2.21
N LYS A 10 21.97 28.54 2.65
CA LYS A 10 22.06 29.11 4.01
C LYS A 10 21.60 28.09 5.05
N THR A 11 22.17 28.17 6.24
CA THR A 11 21.84 27.32 7.40
C THR A 11 20.33 27.31 7.73
N LYS A 12 19.67 28.46 7.60
CA LYS A 12 18.20 28.59 7.80
C LYS A 12 17.33 27.74 6.84
N ARG A 13 17.90 27.25 5.73
CA ARG A 13 17.20 26.47 4.69
C ARG A 13 17.89 25.11 4.45
N ARG A 14 18.64 24.63 5.45
CA ARG A 14 19.35 23.35 5.37
C ARG A 14 18.33 22.21 5.30
N THR A 15 18.52 21.32 4.34
CA THR A 15 17.78 20.07 4.24
C THR A 15 18.45 19.00 5.09
N ARG A 16 17.71 17.95 5.45
CA ARG A 16 18.28 16.77 6.12
C ARG A 16 19.40 16.17 5.26
N ASP A 17 20.46 15.74 5.92
CA ASP A 17 21.65 15.18 5.28
C ASP A 17 21.41 13.70 4.91
N LEU A 18 22.12 13.22 3.88
CA LEU A 18 21.88 11.89 3.30
C LEU A 18 22.29 10.76 4.25
N ASP A 19 23.36 10.96 5.02
CA ASP A 19 23.85 10.06 6.06
C ASP A 19 22.85 9.92 7.20
N SER A 20 22.26 11.03 7.69
CA SER A 20 21.19 10.98 8.69
C SER A 20 19.98 10.19 8.20
N ILE A 21 19.57 10.39 6.94
CA ILE A 21 18.45 9.63 6.35
C ILE A 21 18.79 8.13 6.28
N PHE A 22 20.02 7.79 5.87
CA PHE A 22 20.46 6.40 5.76
C PHE A 22 20.49 5.68 7.10
N TYR A 23 21.07 6.31 8.13
CA TYR A 23 21.27 5.67 9.44
C TYR A 23 20.03 5.73 10.34
N GLU A 24 19.31 6.85 10.36
CA GLU A 24 18.18 7.03 11.28
C GLU A 24 16.88 6.50 10.66
N ASP A 25 16.60 6.86 9.40
CA ASP A 25 15.27 6.61 8.82
C ASP A 25 15.20 5.29 8.05
N LEU A 26 16.25 4.94 7.28
CA LEU A 26 16.25 3.75 6.43
C LEU A 26 16.81 2.50 7.10
N ALA A 27 17.65 2.62 8.13
CA ALA A 27 18.28 1.46 8.75
C ALA A 27 17.28 0.56 9.50
N SER A 28 16.32 1.15 10.23
CA SER A 28 15.31 0.41 11.00
C SER A 28 14.00 0.30 10.21
N ALA A 29 13.44 -0.91 10.15
CA ALA A 29 12.13 -1.14 9.54
C ALA A 29 11.00 -0.47 10.33
N GLU A 30 11.06 -0.56 11.67
CA GLU A 30 10.09 0.06 12.57
C GLU A 30 10.02 1.58 12.33
N ARG A 31 11.19 2.20 12.15
CA ARG A 31 11.26 3.65 11.90
C ARG A 31 10.66 4.04 10.55
N ARG A 32 10.86 3.23 9.50
CA ARG A 32 10.22 3.46 8.20
C ARG A 32 8.71 3.38 8.32
N ASP A 33 8.19 2.39 9.03
CA ASP A 33 6.75 2.21 9.23
C ASP A 33 6.13 3.32 10.07
N GLU A 34 6.83 3.79 11.09
CA GLU A 34 6.43 4.98 11.85
C GLU A 34 6.29 6.22 10.96
N LEU A 35 7.29 6.44 10.08
CA LEU A 35 7.31 7.59 9.20
C LEU A 35 6.30 7.49 8.04
N LEU A 36 5.93 6.29 7.60
CA LEU A 36 4.99 6.12 6.48
C LEU A 36 3.54 5.99 6.96
N ASN A 37 3.31 5.16 7.98
CA ASN A 37 1.97 4.69 8.34
C ASN A 37 1.46 5.25 9.67
N LYS A 38 2.35 5.53 10.62
CA LYS A 38 1.98 5.86 12.01
C LYS A 38 2.25 7.31 12.41
N GLN A 39 2.40 8.24 11.45
CA GLN A 39 2.58 9.65 11.78
C GLN A 39 1.28 10.24 12.36
N PRO A 40 1.35 10.97 13.49
CA PRO A 40 0.20 11.70 14.01
C PRO A 40 -0.17 12.85 13.07
N LEU A 41 -1.45 13.23 13.08
CA LEU A 41 -1.93 14.38 12.33
C LEU A 41 -1.33 15.66 12.89
N ASP A 42 -0.60 16.39 12.06
CA ASP A 42 0.11 17.61 12.44
C ASP A 42 -0.30 18.77 11.52
N GLU A 43 -0.98 19.76 12.09
CA GLU A 43 -1.51 20.94 11.38
C GLU A 43 -0.40 21.84 10.82
N THR A 44 0.81 21.77 11.36
CA THR A 44 1.93 22.62 10.91
C THR A 44 2.56 22.10 9.62
N LYS A 45 2.32 20.83 9.28
CA LYS A 45 2.93 20.16 8.13
C LYS A 45 1.98 20.11 6.94
N PRO A 46 2.51 20.16 5.70
CA PRO A 46 1.71 19.93 4.51
C PRO A 46 1.02 18.55 4.56
N GLY A 47 -0.24 18.49 4.13
CA GLY A 47 -1.01 17.24 4.07
C GLY A 47 -1.21 16.56 5.43
N LEU A 48 -1.24 17.34 6.52
CA LEU A 48 -1.36 16.86 7.90
C LEU A 48 -0.28 15.85 8.30
N GLY A 49 0.87 15.86 7.61
CA GLY A 49 1.97 14.92 7.83
C GLY A 49 1.81 13.54 7.17
N GLN A 50 0.67 13.24 6.55
CA GLN A 50 0.38 11.89 6.04
C GLN A 50 1.14 11.52 4.75
N HIS A 51 1.47 12.51 3.91
CA HIS A 51 2.10 12.25 2.62
C HIS A 51 3.57 12.60 2.65
N TYR A 52 4.38 11.68 3.18
CA TYR A 52 5.81 11.88 3.39
C TYR A 52 6.67 10.98 2.50
N CYS A 53 7.72 11.54 1.90
CA CYS A 53 8.77 10.77 1.24
C CYS A 53 10.01 10.73 2.14
N ILE A 54 10.37 9.52 2.60
CA ILE A 54 11.51 9.30 3.49
C ILE A 54 12.81 9.74 2.83
N GLU A 55 13.08 9.24 1.63
CA GLU A 55 14.34 9.48 0.94
C GLU A 55 14.59 10.96 0.68
N CYS A 56 13.55 11.70 0.33
CA CYS A 56 13.66 13.14 0.05
C CYS A 56 13.49 14.02 1.28
N ALA A 57 13.11 13.44 2.43
CA ALA A 57 12.72 14.14 3.65
C ALA A 57 11.76 15.31 3.39
N LYS A 58 10.69 15.03 2.62
CA LYS A 58 9.74 16.06 2.17
C LYS A 58 8.29 15.63 2.35
N TYR A 59 7.49 16.55 2.88
CA TYR A 59 6.03 16.44 2.99
C TYR A 59 5.33 16.99 1.74
N PHE A 60 4.22 16.35 1.39
CA PHE A 60 3.35 16.70 0.28
C PHE A 60 1.92 16.92 0.78
N GLU A 61 1.14 17.66 0.00
CA GLU A 61 -0.26 17.96 0.29
C GLU A 61 -1.21 16.79 0.03
N ASN A 62 -0.96 16.00 -1.03
CA ASN A 62 -1.90 15.03 -1.59
C ASN A 62 -1.22 13.72 -2.01
N LYS A 63 -1.99 12.62 -2.03
CA LYS A 63 -1.54 11.30 -2.55
C LYS A 63 -1.08 11.34 -4.01
N VAL A 64 -1.69 12.21 -4.84
CA VAL A 64 -1.29 12.36 -6.25
C VAL A 64 0.09 13.03 -6.36
N ALA A 65 0.37 14.03 -5.51
CA ALA A 65 1.64 14.74 -5.51
C ALA A 65 2.82 13.85 -5.11
N ILE A 66 2.63 12.94 -4.15
CA ILE A 66 3.68 11.96 -3.81
C ILE A 66 3.89 10.95 -4.96
N LYS A 67 2.81 10.48 -5.60
CA LYS A 67 2.91 9.56 -6.75
C LYS A 67 3.68 10.18 -7.93
N THR A 68 3.46 11.46 -8.23
CA THR A 68 4.21 12.15 -9.29
C THR A 68 5.65 12.42 -8.88
N HIS A 69 5.89 12.74 -7.60
CA HIS A 69 7.24 12.90 -7.05
C HIS A 69 8.09 11.64 -7.20
N LEU A 70 7.55 10.47 -6.83
CA LEU A 70 8.26 9.18 -6.91
C LEU A 70 8.68 8.84 -8.36
N LYS A 71 7.87 9.21 -9.36
CA LYS A 71 8.20 9.01 -10.78
C LYS A 71 9.24 10.01 -11.29
N GLY A 72 9.43 11.14 -10.61
CA GLY A 72 10.29 12.24 -11.03
C GLY A 72 11.79 11.96 -10.94
N GLY A 73 12.58 12.65 -11.77
CA GLY A 73 14.03 12.47 -11.82
C GLY A 73 14.78 12.88 -10.55
N ILE A 74 14.23 13.82 -9.77
CA ILE A 74 14.82 14.27 -8.50
C ILE A 74 14.84 13.13 -7.48
N HIS A 75 13.72 12.43 -7.34
CA HIS A 75 13.58 11.31 -6.43
C HIS A 75 14.51 10.17 -6.88
N LYS A 76 14.44 9.78 -8.16
CA LYS A 76 15.34 8.75 -8.73
C LYS A 76 16.82 9.05 -8.55
N ARG A 77 17.23 10.32 -8.61
CA ARG A 77 18.61 10.72 -8.31
C ARG A 77 18.95 10.48 -6.84
N ARG A 78 18.04 10.84 -5.93
CA ARG A 78 18.26 10.65 -4.49
C ARG A 78 18.28 9.18 -4.07
N VAL A 79 17.42 8.33 -4.65
CA VAL A 79 17.50 6.86 -4.50
C VAL A 79 18.90 6.36 -4.85
N LYS A 80 19.44 6.80 -5.99
CA LYS A 80 20.79 6.40 -6.43
C LYS A 80 21.88 6.86 -5.46
N ASP A 81 21.78 8.08 -4.94
CA ASP A 81 22.72 8.62 -3.96
C ASP A 81 22.66 7.83 -2.63
N LEU A 82 21.46 7.39 -2.20
CA LEU A 82 21.24 6.63 -0.96
C LEU A 82 21.63 5.15 -1.07
N ASN A 83 21.66 4.59 -2.28
CA ASN A 83 22.11 3.22 -2.51
C ASN A 83 23.63 3.06 -2.35
N ALA A 84 24.38 4.15 -2.40
CA ALA A 84 25.81 4.13 -2.13
C ALA A 84 26.08 4.15 -0.61
N ARG A 85 27.25 3.63 -0.21
CA ARG A 85 27.72 3.76 1.18
C ARG A 85 27.81 5.25 1.54
N PRO A 86 27.17 5.70 2.64
CA PRO A 86 27.24 7.10 3.04
C PRO A 86 28.67 7.46 3.45
N TYR A 87 29.07 8.67 3.10
CA TYR A 87 30.36 9.22 3.51
C TYR A 87 30.36 9.47 5.02
N THR A 88 31.44 9.09 5.69
CA THR A 88 31.61 9.32 7.13
C THR A 88 32.92 10.06 7.39
N PRO A 89 33.05 10.81 8.51
CA PRO A 89 34.31 11.47 8.86
C PRO A 89 35.52 10.51 8.95
N LEU A 90 35.28 9.23 9.22
CA LEU A 90 36.33 8.20 9.20
C LEU A 90 37.00 8.09 7.82
N GLU A 91 36.25 8.32 6.75
CA GLU A 91 36.78 8.28 5.38
C GLU A 91 37.69 9.47 5.09
N SER A 92 37.35 10.68 5.59
CA SER A 92 38.28 11.83 5.52
C SER A 92 39.58 11.57 6.28
N LEU A 93 39.49 10.97 7.46
CA LEU A 93 40.65 10.68 8.31
C LEU A 93 41.52 9.60 7.68
N ALA A 94 40.91 8.56 7.12
CA ALA A 94 41.62 7.52 6.38
C ALA A 94 42.33 8.10 5.15
N ALA A 95 41.66 8.97 4.39
CA ALA A 95 42.29 9.64 3.26
C ALA A 95 43.51 10.51 3.67
N SER A 96 43.53 11.04 4.89
CA SER A 96 44.70 11.75 5.44
C SER A 96 45.73 10.82 6.13
N GLY A 97 45.55 9.49 6.06
CA GLY A 97 46.46 8.49 6.63
C GLY A 97 46.23 8.17 8.12
N THR A 98 45.12 8.62 8.69
CA THR A 98 44.76 8.41 10.10
C THR A 98 43.59 7.42 10.22
N ASN A 99 43.60 6.53 11.22
CA ASN A 99 42.50 5.59 11.51
C ASN A 99 42.10 4.65 10.33
N MET A 100 43.09 4.20 9.55
CA MET A 100 42.89 3.32 8.39
C MET A 100 42.20 2.00 8.77
N GLU A 101 42.58 1.40 9.90
CA GLU A 101 42.04 0.13 10.37
C GLU A 101 40.55 0.22 10.69
N LEU A 102 40.14 1.26 11.42
CA LEU A 102 38.74 1.53 11.75
C LEU A 102 37.89 1.75 10.48
N PHE A 103 38.46 2.46 9.49
CA PHE A 103 37.80 2.63 8.21
C PHE A 103 37.61 1.29 7.49
N ALA A 104 38.66 0.45 7.41
CA ALA A 104 38.57 -0.87 6.78
C ALA A 104 37.49 -1.76 7.43
N GLN A 105 37.47 -1.83 8.77
CA GLN A 105 36.44 -2.56 9.52
C GLN A 105 35.03 -2.03 9.23
N SER A 106 34.86 -0.70 9.13
CA SER A 106 33.57 -0.10 8.81
C SER A 106 33.08 -0.44 7.40
N VAL A 107 34.00 -0.54 6.43
CA VAL A 107 33.69 -0.95 5.05
C VAL A 107 33.26 -2.42 5.01
N GLU A 108 33.98 -3.29 5.71
CA GLU A 108 33.64 -4.71 5.80
C GLU A 108 32.27 -4.91 6.45
N LYS A 109 32.00 -4.24 7.57
CA LYS A 109 30.69 -4.26 8.22
C LYS A 109 29.57 -3.84 7.27
N TYR A 110 29.77 -2.77 6.51
CA TYR A 110 28.79 -2.31 5.52
C TYR A 110 28.53 -3.36 4.43
N LYS A 111 29.58 -3.98 3.88
CA LYS A 111 29.44 -5.05 2.86
C LYS A 111 28.63 -6.24 3.39
N MET A 112 28.87 -6.64 4.65
CA MET A 112 28.12 -7.72 5.29
C MET A 112 26.64 -7.36 5.47
N LEU A 113 26.35 -6.14 5.93
CA LEU A 113 24.97 -5.65 6.09
C LEU A 113 24.23 -5.55 4.75
N ASP A 114 24.89 -5.06 3.71
CA ASP A 114 24.30 -4.99 2.37
C ASP A 114 24.05 -6.38 1.77
N ALA A 115 24.92 -7.35 2.03
CA ALA A 115 24.69 -8.73 1.66
C ALA A 115 23.46 -9.31 2.38
N GLN A 116 23.34 -9.06 3.70
CA GLN A 116 22.17 -9.47 4.48
C GLN A 116 20.88 -8.84 3.95
N ARG A 117 20.86 -7.53 3.69
CA ARG A 117 19.70 -6.83 3.13
C ARG A 117 19.25 -7.40 1.78
N LYS A 118 20.19 -7.80 0.92
CA LYS A 118 19.85 -8.44 -0.36
C LYS A 118 19.21 -9.81 -0.16
N ILE A 119 19.68 -10.57 0.84
CA ILE A 119 19.09 -11.85 1.22
C ILE A 119 17.68 -11.62 1.77
N ASP A 120 17.50 -10.67 2.68
CA ASP A 120 16.21 -10.38 3.29
C ASP A 120 15.20 -9.87 2.26
N MET A 121 15.61 -8.97 1.37
CA MET A 121 14.78 -8.50 0.25
C MET A 121 14.39 -9.65 -0.69
N ALA A 122 15.28 -10.62 -0.95
CA ALA A 122 14.95 -11.79 -1.76
C ALA A 122 13.91 -12.69 -1.06
N LYS A 123 14.08 -12.95 0.25
CA LYS A 123 13.11 -13.71 1.05
C LYS A 123 11.75 -13.01 1.09
N GLU A 124 11.72 -11.70 1.31
CA GLU A 124 10.49 -10.91 1.32
C GLU A 124 9.79 -10.99 -0.04
N ALA A 125 10.53 -10.89 -1.15
CA ALA A 125 9.97 -11.02 -2.49
C ALA A 125 9.41 -12.43 -2.78
N GLU A 126 10.01 -13.49 -2.24
CA GLU A 126 9.48 -14.85 -2.32
C GLU A 126 8.20 -15.01 -1.51
N LEU A 127 8.16 -14.47 -0.29
CA LEU A 127 6.97 -14.50 0.57
C LEU A 127 5.79 -13.75 -0.06
N VAL A 128 6.02 -12.58 -0.68
CA VAL A 128 4.98 -11.83 -1.38
C VAL A 128 4.41 -12.63 -2.56
N LYS A 129 5.26 -13.32 -3.33
CA LYS A 129 4.77 -14.20 -4.41
C LYS A 129 3.89 -15.34 -3.89
N GLN A 130 4.31 -15.98 -2.80
CA GLN A 130 3.50 -17.03 -2.16
C GLN A 130 2.16 -16.50 -1.65
N GLN A 131 2.14 -15.27 -1.11
CA GLN A 131 0.91 -14.61 -0.69
C GLN A 131 0.00 -14.28 -1.87
N GLU A 132 0.54 -13.72 -2.96
CA GLU A 132 -0.22 -13.42 -4.18
C GLU A 132 -0.82 -14.70 -4.80
N GLU A 133 -0.03 -15.77 -4.88
CA GLU A 133 -0.50 -17.09 -5.36
C GLU A 133 -1.60 -17.67 -4.46
N ALA A 134 -1.47 -17.55 -3.14
CA ALA A 134 -2.47 -17.98 -2.18
C ALA A 134 -3.75 -17.11 -2.24
N GLU A 135 -3.62 -15.81 -2.40
CA GLU A 135 -4.75 -14.89 -2.59
C GLU A 135 -5.48 -15.15 -3.91
N GLU A 136 -4.76 -15.46 -4.98
CA GLU A 136 -5.37 -15.83 -6.26
C GLU A 136 -6.10 -17.18 -6.18
N ALA A 137 -5.53 -18.16 -5.47
CA ALA A 137 -6.20 -19.43 -5.19
C ALA A 137 -7.48 -19.23 -4.36
N ALA A 138 -7.42 -18.41 -3.31
CA ALA A 138 -8.59 -18.10 -2.47
C ALA A 138 -9.70 -17.37 -3.26
N LYS A 139 -9.34 -16.45 -4.16
CA LYS A 139 -10.31 -15.79 -5.05
C LYS A 139 -10.99 -16.79 -5.98
N LYS A 140 -10.22 -17.72 -6.59
CA LYS A 140 -10.77 -18.78 -7.46
C LYS A 140 -11.70 -19.72 -6.69
N GLU A 141 -11.38 -20.06 -5.44
CA GLU A 141 -12.25 -20.85 -4.58
C GLU A 141 -13.56 -20.12 -4.27
N LEU A 142 -13.51 -18.83 -3.92
CA LEU A 142 -14.72 -18.01 -3.68
C LEU A 142 -15.58 -17.86 -4.94
N GLU A 143 -14.97 -17.63 -6.10
CA GLU A 143 -15.67 -17.58 -7.39
C GLU A 143 -16.34 -18.92 -7.73
N ALA A 144 -15.71 -20.05 -7.41
CA ALA A 144 -16.28 -21.37 -7.61
C ALA A 144 -17.48 -21.65 -6.67
N VAL A 145 -17.41 -21.19 -5.42
CA VAL A 145 -18.52 -21.29 -4.46
C VAL A 145 -19.68 -20.40 -4.88
N GLU A 146 -19.43 -19.14 -5.27
CA GLU A 146 -20.47 -18.26 -5.82
C GLU A 146 -21.10 -18.84 -7.09
N ALA A 147 -20.31 -19.44 -7.99
CA ALA A 147 -20.84 -20.10 -9.18
C ALA A 147 -21.73 -21.30 -8.84
N ALA A 148 -21.37 -22.09 -7.82
CA ALA A 148 -22.16 -23.22 -7.35
C ALA A 148 -23.48 -22.78 -6.67
N GLU A 149 -23.45 -21.69 -5.89
CA GLU A 149 -24.65 -21.08 -5.31
C GLU A 149 -25.59 -20.49 -6.36
N ILE A 150 -25.04 -19.82 -7.39
CA ILE A 150 -25.85 -19.31 -8.51
C ILE A 150 -26.47 -20.47 -9.31
N ALA A 151 -25.74 -21.57 -9.49
CA ALA A 151 -26.23 -22.77 -10.16
C ALA A 151 -27.35 -23.47 -9.36
N SER A 152 -27.19 -23.61 -8.04
CA SER A 152 -28.22 -24.20 -7.17
C SER A 152 -29.47 -23.31 -7.09
N ALA A 153 -29.31 -21.99 -7.04
CA ALA A 153 -30.42 -21.03 -7.09
C ALA A 153 -31.16 -21.06 -8.45
N ARG A 154 -30.45 -21.24 -9.57
CA ARG A 154 -31.06 -21.46 -10.90
C ARG A 154 -31.81 -22.79 -10.98
N ALA A 155 -31.26 -23.86 -10.41
CA ALA A 155 -31.92 -25.16 -10.35
C ALA A 155 -33.21 -25.12 -9.51
N ALA A 156 -33.18 -24.44 -8.35
CA ALA A 156 -34.36 -24.22 -7.51
C ALA A 156 -35.44 -23.40 -8.23
N LYS A 157 -35.07 -22.32 -8.93
CA LYS A 157 -36.03 -21.53 -9.74
C LYS A 157 -36.62 -22.34 -10.90
N LYS A 158 -35.86 -23.25 -11.50
CA LYS A 158 -36.36 -24.15 -12.56
C LYS A 158 -37.35 -25.19 -12.04
N ALA A 159 -37.22 -25.63 -10.79
CA ALA A 159 -38.15 -26.54 -10.14
C ALA A 159 -39.48 -25.87 -9.74
N VAL A 160 -39.45 -24.57 -9.41
CA VAL A 160 -40.66 -23.80 -9.04
C VAL A 160 -41.46 -23.35 -10.28
N ASN A 161 -40.84 -23.28 -11.46
CA ASN A 161 -41.47 -22.82 -12.71
C ASN A 161 -41.73 -23.98 -13.71
N ALA A 162 -41.99 -25.19 -13.19
CA ALA A 162 -42.52 -26.30 -13.97
C ALA A 162 -44.02 -26.04 -14.26
N PRO A 163 -44.53 -26.32 -15.48
CA PRO A 163 -45.89 -25.94 -15.84
C PRO A 163 -46.88 -26.77 -15.02
N ALA A 164 -47.73 -26.09 -14.24
CA ALA A 164 -48.96 -26.68 -13.75
C ALA A 164 -49.86 -26.96 -14.97
N GLU A 165 -50.29 -28.20 -15.09
CA GLU A 165 -51.27 -28.69 -16.07
C GLU A 165 -52.57 -27.89 -15.89
N GLU A 166 -53.01 -27.19 -16.95
CA GLU A 166 -54.26 -26.41 -16.94
C GLU A 166 -55.44 -27.38 -16.79
N VAL A 167 -56.21 -27.22 -15.71
CA VAL A 167 -57.57 -27.78 -15.61
C VAL A 167 -58.49 -26.68 -16.10
N ASP A 168 -59.01 -26.87 -17.32
CA ASP A 168 -60.07 -26.04 -17.89
C ASP A 168 -61.35 -26.23 -17.04
N GLU A 169 -61.76 -25.20 -16.31
CA GLU A 169 -63.09 -25.10 -15.70
C GLU A 169 -63.95 -24.22 -16.61
N ASP A 170 -64.81 -24.87 -17.39
CA ASP A 170 -65.79 -24.27 -18.29
C ASP A 170 -66.72 -23.30 -17.55
N ASP A 171 -66.80 -22.06 -18.07
CA ASP A 171 -67.86 -21.10 -17.78
C ASP A 171 -69.22 -21.66 -18.24
N ASN A 172 -70.13 -21.93 -17.30
CA ASN A 172 -71.57 -22.00 -17.61
C ASN A 172 -72.45 -21.45 -16.47
N LEU A 173 -72.87 -20.20 -16.68
CA LEU A 173 -74.15 -19.56 -16.40
C LEU A 173 -75.25 -20.43 -15.73
N GLU A 174 -75.83 -19.95 -14.62
CA GLU A 174 -77.27 -19.65 -14.52
C GLU A 174 -77.69 -19.07 -13.14
N ASP A 175 -78.64 -18.16 -13.24
CA ASP A 175 -79.24 -17.29 -12.22
C ASP A 175 -79.87 -17.98 -11.01
N ALA A 176 -79.80 -17.33 -9.83
CA ALA A 176 -80.95 -17.23 -8.93
C ALA A 176 -80.81 -16.08 -7.92
N LYS A 177 -81.70 -15.08 -8.10
CA LYS A 177 -82.08 -14.04 -7.15
C LYS A 177 -82.42 -14.62 -5.77
N MET A 178 -82.14 -13.87 -4.70
CA MET A 178 -83.19 -13.36 -3.79
C MET A 178 -82.59 -12.47 -2.71
N ASP A 179 -83.15 -11.27 -2.63
CA ASP A 179 -82.95 -10.28 -1.58
C ASP A 179 -83.57 -10.73 -0.24
N ASP A 180 -83.11 -10.04 0.82
CA ASP A 180 -83.78 -9.70 2.07
C ASP A 180 -83.63 -10.54 3.36
N GLU A 181 -83.58 -9.74 4.44
CA GLU A 181 -83.69 -9.98 5.90
C GLU A 181 -82.40 -10.29 6.70
N VAL A 182 -81.82 -9.34 7.44
CA VAL A 182 -82.25 -8.69 8.70
C VAL A 182 -82.11 -9.60 9.95
N VAL A 183 -81.06 -9.31 10.73
CA VAL A 183 -81.04 -9.09 12.19
C VAL A 183 -81.75 -10.10 13.14
N MET A 184 -80.91 -10.71 13.98
CA MET A 184 -81.10 -11.13 15.38
C MET A 184 -81.96 -12.35 15.77
N ALA A 185 -81.36 -13.05 16.76
CA ALA A 185 -81.85 -14.06 17.70
C ALA A 185 -81.80 -15.52 17.23
#